data_AF-A0A846C6K8-F1
#
_entry.id   AF-A0A846C6K8-F1
#
_cell.length_a   1.000
_cell.length_b   1.000
_cell.length_c   1.000
_cell.angle_alpha   90.00
_cell.angle_beta   90.00
_cell.angle_gamma   90.00
#
_symmetry.space_group_name_H-M   'P 1'
#
loop_
_entity.id
_entity.type
_entity.pdbx_description
1 polymer ?
#
loop_
_entity_poly.entity_id
_entity_poly.type
_entity_poly.pdbx_seq_one_letter_code
_entity_poly.pdbx_strand_id
1 'polypeptide(L)'
;MGEFRENLAQLPLEDQRYLLETLPGFLVSESDTEQLHRLLTDFDFLESRLYLFGVEYLLNDYEEVMHSDVWISSEKLKTLKLIQGAIELSSHILVEDKTQLAGQLWGRLLSFEIPEIQKMLQQAKSWKLTPWLRPTAPSLTPPGGRLLRTFIGHSGWVNAVVVTRGGMLISGSSDNTLKVWNAETG
;
A
#
# COMPACT_ATOMS: atom_id res chain seq x y z
N MET A 1 18.89 -6.67 -0.37
CA MET A 1 18.00 -7.81 -0.05
C MET A 1 17.90 -7.85 1.46
N GLY A 2 16.68 -7.83 2.01
CA GLY A 2 16.45 -7.83 3.45
C GLY A 2 16.24 -9.24 4.02
N GLU A 3 16.33 -9.33 5.35
CA GLU A 3 16.25 -10.56 6.12
C GLU A 3 14.93 -11.34 5.88
N PHE A 4 13.81 -10.63 5.71
CA PHE A 4 12.51 -11.25 5.44
C PHE A 4 12.51 -12.04 4.13
N ARG A 5 13.04 -11.46 3.05
CA ARG A 5 13.10 -12.10 1.73
C ARG A 5 14.01 -13.32 1.72
N GLU A 6 15.14 -13.23 2.43
CA GLU A 6 16.08 -14.35 2.57
C GLU A 6 15.46 -15.52 3.33
N ASN A 7 14.71 -15.25 4.39
CA ASN A 7 13.98 -16.27 5.15
C ASN A 7 12.84 -16.87 4.33
N LEU A 8 12.07 -16.05 3.62
CA LEU A 8 10.99 -16.50 2.75
C LEU A 8 11.51 -17.42 1.64
N ALA A 9 12.65 -17.09 1.03
CA ALA A 9 13.25 -17.87 -0.05
C ALA A 9 13.72 -19.28 0.37
N GLN A 10 13.87 -19.55 1.67
CA GLN A 10 14.23 -20.88 2.19
C GLN A 10 13.03 -21.83 2.26
N LEU A 11 11.80 -21.31 2.19
CA LEU A 11 10.57 -22.10 2.26
C LEU A 11 10.15 -22.60 0.86
N PRO A 12 9.46 -23.75 0.78
CA PRO A 12 8.72 -24.15 -0.42
C PRO A 12 7.73 -23.06 -0.88
N LEU A 13 7.46 -22.97 -2.19
CA LEU A 13 6.58 -21.93 -2.75
C LEU A 13 5.16 -21.93 -2.15
N GLU A 14 4.60 -23.09 -1.84
CA GLU A 14 3.30 -23.22 -1.19
C GLU A 14 3.32 -22.64 0.23
N ASP A 15 4.38 -22.93 0.98
CA ASP A 15 4.57 -22.41 2.35
C ASP A 15 4.83 -20.89 2.33
N GLN A 16 5.57 -20.38 1.33
CA GLN A 16 5.75 -18.93 1.15
C GLN A 16 4.41 -18.22 0.95
N ARG A 17 3.56 -18.77 0.08
CA ARG A 17 2.23 -18.20 -0.20
C ARG A 17 1.36 -18.27 1.05
N TYR A 18 1.29 -19.42 1.71
CA TYR A 18 0.50 -19.61 2.92
C TYR A 18 0.92 -18.65 4.05
N LEU A 19 2.23 -18.53 4.29
CA LEU A 19 2.78 -17.62 5.28
C LEU A 19 2.40 -16.17 4.96
N LEU A 20 2.65 -15.74 3.72
CA LEU A 20 2.30 -14.38 3.31
C LEU A 20 0.80 -14.13 3.41
N GLU A 21 -0.04 -15.12 3.11
CA GLU A 21 -1.50 -15.04 3.17
C GLU A 21 -2.01 -14.78 4.59
N THR A 22 -1.51 -15.56 5.55
CA THR A 22 -2.09 -15.71 6.90
C THR A 22 -1.40 -14.89 7.98
N LEU A 23 -0.14 -14.53 7.79
CA LEU A 23 0.69 -13.91 8.84
C LEU A 23 0.12 -12.59 9.38
N PRO A 24 -0.37 -11.63 8.57
CA PRO A 24 -0.95 -10.39 9.11
C PRO A 24 -2.12 -10.65 10.05
N GLY A 25 -3.10 -11.45 9.62
CA GLY A 25 -4.28 -11.78 10.41
C GLY A 25 -3.95 -12.57 11.68
N PHE A 26 -2.96 -13.47 11.62
CA PHE A 26 -2.46 -14.18 12.79
C PHE A 26 -1.85 -13.23 13.84
N LEU A 27 -1.05 -12.23 13.41
CA LEU A 27 -0.47 -11.26 14.32
C LEU A 27 -1.52 -10.33 14.94
N VAL A 28 -2.58 -10.00 14.20
CA VAL A 28 -3.75 -9.28 14.74
C VAL A 28 -4.45 -10.13 15.80
N SER A 29 -4.73 -11.41 15.52
CA SER A 29 -5.42 -12.29 16.48
C SER A 29 -4.64 -12.54 17.76
N GLU A 30 -3.31 -12.64 17.67
CA GLU A 30 -2.43 -12.80 18.83
C GLU A 30 -2.11 -11.46 19.53
N SER A 31 -2.61 -10.33 19.00
CA SER A 31 -2.30 -8.98 19.49
C SER A 31 -0.78 -8.68 19.57
N ASP A 32 0.04 -9.32 18.72
CA ASP A 32 1.48 -9.08 18.65
C ASP A 32 1.78 -7.83 17.82
N THR A 33 1.54 -6.68 18.44
CA THR A 33 1.65 -5.37 17.80
C THR A 33 3.08 -4.99 17.40
N GLU A 34 4.08 -5.56 18.06
CA GLU A 34 5.49 -5.32 17.74
C GLU A 34 5.86 -6.01 16.43
N GLN A 35 5.52 -7.29 16.30
CA GLN A 35 5.76 -8.03 15.06
C GLN A 35 4.88 -7.52 13.93
N LEU A 36 3.62 -7.20 14.19
CA LEU A 36 2.70 -6.65 13.20
C LEU A 36 3.21 -5.32 12.62
N HIS A 37 3.61 -4.39 13.50
CA HIS A 37 4.18 -3.12 13.06
C HIS A 37 5.49 -3.33 12.28
N ARG A 38 6.35 -4.25 12.72
CA ARG A 38 7.58 -4.58 11.99
C ARG A 38 7.29 -5.15 10.61
N LEU A 39 6.32 -6.05 10.49
CA LEU A 39 5.91 -6.67 9.23
C LEU A 39 5.36 -5.63 8.26
N LEU A 40 4.44 -4.79 8.71
CA LEU A 40 3.81 -3.74 7.89
C LEU A 40 4.70 -2.51 7.63
N THR A 41 5.95 -2.53 8.12
CA THR A 41 7.00 -1.55 7.79
C THR A 41 8.19 -2.18 7.08
N ASP A 42 8.13 -3.48 6.77
CA ASP A 42 9.19 -4.19 6.04
C ASP A 42 8.91 -4.18 4.54
N PHE A 43 9.80 -3.54 3.76
CA PHE A 43 9.57 -3.38 2.33
C PHE A 43 9.50 -4.71 1.58
N ASP A 44 10.29 -5.71 1.97
CA ASP A 44 10.32 -6.99 1.26
C ASP A 44 9.00 -7.76 1.47
N PHE A 45 8.39 -7.66 2.67
CA PHE A 45 7.03 -8.14 2.89
C PHE A 45 6.03 -7.40 2.00
N LEU A 46 6.03 -6.06 1.98
CA LEU A 46 5.08 -5.28 1.17
C LEU A 46 5.18 -5.62 -0.31
N GLU A 47 6.41 -5.75 -0.84
CA GLU A 47 6.66 -6.11 -2.23
C GLU A 47 6.18 -7.53 -2.55
N SER A 48 6.47 -8.50 -1.69
CA SER A 48 6.05 -9.89 -1.86
C SER A 48 4.52 -10.03 -1.78
N ARG A 49 3.89 -9.36 -0.81
CA ARG A 49 2.43 -9.33 -0.61
C ARG A 49 1.73 -8.69 -1.81
N LEU A 50 2.22 -7.55 -2.30
CA LEU A 50 1.71 -6.89 -3.50
C LEU A 50 1.87 -7.78 -4.74
N TYR A 51 3.04 -8.40 -4.91
CA TYR A 51 3.34 -9.22 -6.09
C TYR A 51 2.40 -10.41 -6.20
N LEU A 52 2.17 -11.14 -5.10
CA LEU A 52 1.37 -12.36 -5.10
C LEU A 52 -0.14 -12.11 -5.00
N PHE A 53 -0.59 -11.17 -4.18
CA PHE A 53 -2.01 -10.99 -3.86
C PHE A 53 -2.62 -9.72 -4.46
N GLY A 54 -1.81 -8.69 -4.69
CA GLY A 54 -2.27 -7.42 -5.24
C GLY A 54 -2.46 -6.34 -4.17
N VAL A 55 -2.78 -5.12 -4.63
CA VAL A 55 -2.81 -3.94 -3.76
C VAL A 55 -3.96 -3.97 -2.76
N GLU A 56 -5.09 -4.56 -3.13
CA GLU A 56 -6.29 -4.64 -2.27
C GLU A 56 -6.01 -5.46 -1.00
N TYR A 57 -5.38 -6.62 -1.13
CA TYR A 57 -4.96 -7.44 0.01
C TYR A 57 -3.99 -6.70 0.92
N LEU A 58 -3.03 -5.99 0.33
CA LEU A 58 -2.07 -5.23 1.09
C LEU A 58 -2.74 -4.08 1.85
N LEU A 59 -3.68 -3.35 1.24
CA LEU A 59 -4.44 -2.30 1.91
C LEU A 59 -5.32 -2.86 3.04
N ASN A 60 -5.96 -4.02 2.81
CA ASN A 60 -6.75 -4.71 3.81
C ASN A 60 -5.92 -5.06 5.06
N ASP A 61 -4.65 -5.47 4.89
CA ASP A 61 -3.76 -5.72 6.03
C ASP A 61 -3.61 -4.49 6.95
N TYR A 62 -3.57 -3.28 6.39
CA TYR A 62 -3.55 -2.05 7.19
C TYR A 62 -4.93 -1.73 7.76
N GLU A 63 -6.01 -1.94 7.01
CA GLU A 63 -7.38 -1.67 7.46
C GLU A 63 -7.76 -2.55 8.65
N GLU A 64 -7.40 -3.84 8.65
CA GLU A 64 -7.63 -4.75 9.78
C GLU A 64 -6.99 -4.22 11.06
N VAL A 65 -5.76 -3.69 10.95
CA VAL A 65 -5.07 -3.09 12.09
C VAL A 65 -5.81 -1.84 12.60
N MET A 66 -6.33 -0.99 11.70
CA MET A 66 -7.01 0.25 12.07
C MET A 66 -8.39 0.02 12.71
N HIS A 67 -9.06 -1.09 12.38
CA HIS A 67 -10.40 -1.42 12.87
C HIS A 67 -10.40 -2.47 14.00
N SER A 68 -9.26 -3.09 14.29
CA SER A 68 -9.13 -4.03 15.41
C SER A 68 -9.09 -3.31 16.77
N ASP A 69 -9.49 -4.02 17.83
CA ASP A 69 -9.37 -3.56 19.23
C ASP A 69 -7.92 -3.62 19.76
N VAL A 70 -6.95 -3.90 18.89
CA VAL A 70 -5.55 -4.10 19.25
C VAL A 70 -4.90 -2.76 19.66
N TRP A 71 -4.24 -2.75 20.82
CA TRP A 71 -3.58 -1.54 21.31
C TRP A 71 -2.27 -1.27 20.57
N ILE A 72 -2.24 -0.21 19.77
CA ILE A 72 -1.04 0.28 19.07
C ILE A 72 -0.73 1.70 19.53
N SER A 73 0.54 1.99 19.79
CA SER A 73 0.95 3.35 20.15
C SER A 73 0.61 4.35 19.04
N SER A 74 0.25 5.58 19.42
CA SER A 74 -0.14 6.62 18.47
C SER A 74 0.94 6.92 17.42
N GLU A 75 2.21 6.79 17.80
CA GLU A 75 3.36 6.95 16.92
C GLU A 75 3.42 5.86 15.84
N LYS A 76 3.32 4.58 16.24
CA LYS A 76 3.27 3.44 15.33
C LYS A 76 2.07 3.49 14.40
N LEU A 77 0.91 3.83 14.96
CA LEU A 77 -0.32 3.97 14.18
C LEU A 77 -0.18 5.06 13.11
N LYS A 78 0.47 6.18 13.44
CA LYS A 78 0.77 7.25 12.49
C LYS A 78 1.68 6.77 11.37
N THR A 79 2.72 6.00 11.69
CA THR A 79 3.62 5.39 10.70
C THR A 79 2.84 4.50 9.72
N LEU A 80 2.01 3.58 10.24
CA LEU A 80 1.20 2.69 9.42
C LEU A 80 0.22 3.45 8.53
N LYS A 81 -0.46 4.48 9.06
CA LYS A 81 -1.38 5.34 8.27
C LYS A 81 -0.68 6.06 7.11
N LEU A 82 0.55 6.52 7.32
CA LEU A 82 1.32 7.17 6.25
C LEU A 82 1.67 6.17 5.14
N ILE A 83 2.10 4.97 5.51
CA ILE A 83 2.43 3.93 4.52
C ILE A 83 1.18 3.48 3.78
N GLN A 84 0.08 3.18 4.48
CA GLN A 84 -1.21 2.85 3.90
C GLN A 84 -1.67 3.93 2.92
N GLY A 85 -1.67 5.20 3.34
CA GLY A 85 -2.08 6.31 2.47
C GLY A 85 -1.17 6.46 1.24
N ALA A 86 0.12 6.15 1.34
CA ALA A 86 1.01 6.18 0.19
C ALA A 86 0.69 5.04 -0.80
N ILE A 87 0.36 3.84 -0.30
CA ILE A 87 -0.08 2.70 -1.12
C ILE A 87 -1.44 3.03 -1.76
N GLU A 88 -2.38 3.61 -1.03
CA GLU A 88 -3.70 3.98 -1.52
C GLU A 88 -3.63 5.02 -2.65
N LEU A 89 -2.83 6.07 -2.47
CA LEU A 89 -2.54 7.08 -3.49
C LEU A 89 -1.79 6.52 -4.72
N SER A 90 -1.27 5.31 -4.61
CA SER A 90 -0.53 4.62 -5.67
C SER A 90 -1.30 3.45 -6.27
N SER A 91 -2.48 3.12 -5.73
CA SER A 91 -3.23 1.90 -6.04
C SER A 91 -3.45 1.71 -7.55
N HIS A 92 -3.99 2.73 -8.22
CA HIS A 92 -4.19 2.73 -9.68
C HIS A 92 -2.92 2.43 -10.49
N ILE A 93 -1.74 2.85 -10.02
CA ILE A 93 -0.46 2.56 -10.68
C ILE A 93 -0.02 1.14 -10.36
N LEU A 94 -0.18 0.70 -9.11
CA LEU A 94 0.29 -0.61 -8.65
C LEU A 94 -0.57 -1.77 -9.15
N VAL A 95 -1.84 -1.51 -9.51
CA VAL A 95 -2.69 -2.48 -10.22
C VAL A 95 -2.13 -2.78 -11.61
N GLU A 96 -1.66 -1.75 -12.33
CA GLU A 96 -1.11 -1.89 -13.67
C GLU A 96 0.35 -2.37 -13.66
N ASP A 97 1.19 -1.79 -12.80
CA ASP A 97 2.62 -2.10 -12.68
C ASP A 97 3.06 -2.16 -11.22
N LYS A 98 3.03 -3.38 -10.67
CA LYS A 98 3.48 -3.68 -9.30
C LYS A 98 4.93 -3.31 -9.03
N THR A 99 5.77 -3.23 -10.08
CA THR A 99 7.20 -2.90 -9.95
C THR A 99 7.45 -1.43 -9.58
N GLN A 100 6.42 -0.59 -9.65
CA GLN A 100 6.48 0.82 -9.28
C GLN A 100 6.47 1.05 -7.77
N LEU A 101 6.19 0.03 -6.93
CA LEU A 101 6.03 0.18 -5.47
C LEU A 101 7.14 1.01 -4.84
N ALA A 102 8.40 0.65 -5.10
CA ALA A 102 9.54 1.37 -4.56
C ALA A 102 9.55 2.85 -4.97
N GLY A 103 9.33 3.15 -6.26
CA GLY A 103 9.31 4.53 -6.76
C GLY A 103 8.17 5.36 -6.17
N GLN A 104 6.99 4.76 -6.05
CA GLN A 104 5.81 5.40 -5.48
C GLN A 104 6.00 5.72 -3.98
N LEU A 105 6.53 4.76 -3.21
CA LEU A 105 6.83 4.98 -1.78
C LEU A 105 7.90 6.05 -1.59
N TRP A 106 9.00 5.99 -2.35
CA TRP A 106 10.04 7.03 -2.30
C TRP A 106 9.47 8.42 -2.63
N GLY A 107 8.71 8.55 -3.71
CA GLY A 107 8.20 9.86 -4.14
C GLY A 107 7.21 10.50 -3.16
N ARG A 108 6.48 9.69 -2.37
CA ARG A 108 5.44 10.16 -1.43
C ARG A 108 5.88 10.24 0.02
N LEU A 109 6.81 9.39 0.44
CA LEU A 109 7.19 9.25 1.85
C LEU A 109 8.51 9.92 2.22
N LEU A 110 9.31 10.37 1.24
CA LEU A 110 10.65 10.89 1.51
C LEU A 110 10.67 12.13 2.41
N SER A 111 9.60 12.92 2.46
CA SER A 111 9.50 14.11 3.32
C SER A 111 9.26 13.82 4.80
N PHE A 112 9.02 12.56 5.19
CA PHE A 112 8.72 12.21 6.58
C PHE A 112 9.97 11.72 7.31
N GLU A 113 10.37 12.43 8.36
CA GLU A 113 11.51 12.10 9.23
C GLU A 113 11.13 11.04 10.29
N ILE A 114 10.53 9.93 9.84
CA ILE A 114 10.15 8.81 10.70
C ILE A 114 11.17 7.68 10.49
N PRO A 115 11.90 7.22 11.52
CA PRO A 115 12.99 6.24 11.38
C PRO A 115 12.58 4.97 10.65
N GLU A 116 11.39 4.44 10.93
CA GLU A 116 10.88 3.21 10.33
C GLU A 116 10.57 3.39 8.85
N ILE A 117 9.99 4.53 8.46
CA ILE A 117 9.78 4.88 7.05
C ILE A 117 11.12 5.01 6.34
N GLN A 118 12.08 5.72 6.94
CA GLN A 118 13.41 5.88 6.33
C GLN A 118 14.11 4.53 6.17
N LYS A 119 14.02 3.64 7.17
CA LYS A 119 14.56 2.28 7.10
C LYS A 119 13.89 1.47 5.97
N MET A 120 12.57 1.51 5.88
CA MET A 120 11.80 0.85 4.81
C MET A 120 12.22 1.37 3.42
N LEU A 121 12.37 2.69 3.25
CA LEU A 121 12.83 3.29 2.00
C LEU A 121 14.26 2.84 1.66
N GLN A 122 15.15 2.72 2.65
CA GLN A 122 16.50 2.18 2.42
C GLN A 122 16.48 0.71 2.01
N GLN A 123 15.62 -0.14 2.59
CA GLN A 123 15.41 -1.51 2.09
C GLN A 123 14.98 -1.47 0.63
N ALA A 124 13.98 -0.64 0.31
CA ALA A 124 13.46 -0.41 -1.03
C ALA A 124 14.52 0.11 -2.01
N LYS A 125 15.64 0.71 -1.57
CA LYS A 125 16.73 1.12 -2.47
C LYS A 125 17.37 -0.07 -3.17
N SER A 126 17.45 -1.22 -2.48
CA SER A 126 18.19 -2.42 -2.89
C SER A 126 17.29 -3.58 -3.32
N TRP A 127 16.02 -3.29 -3.60
CA TRP A 127 14.99 -4.31 -3.81
C TRP A 127 15.16 -5.15 -5.08
N LYS A 128 15.86 -4.62 -6.08
CA LYS A 128 16.18 -5.32 -7.31
C LYS A 128 17.63 -5.10 -7.72
N LEU A 129 18.17 -6.08 -8.43
CA LEU A 129 19.55 -6.09 -8.91
C LEU A 129 19.78 -5.14 -10.09
N THR A 130 18.71 -4.79 -10.82
CA THR A 130 18.80 -3.92 -12.00
C THR A 130 18.68 -2.44 -11.62
N PRO A 131 19.38 -1.53 -12.33
CA PRO A 131 19.23 -0.10 -12.13
C PRO A 131 17.78 0.36 -12.27
N TRP A 132 17.39 1.39 -11.53
CA TRP A 132 16.06 2.01 -11.61
C TRP A 132 16.08 3.48 -11.26
N LEU A 133 15.05 4.19 -11.75
CA LEU A 133 14.85 5.60 -11.46
C LEU A 133 14.29 5.74 -10.04
N ARG A 134 15.12 6.26 -9.14
CA ARG A 134 14.75 6.51 -7.75
C ARG A 134 14.62 8.02 -7.52
N PRO A 135 13.48 8.51 -7.01
CA PRO A 135 13.35 9.90 -6.58
C PRO A 135 14.42 10.28 -5.55
N THR A 136 15.04 11.44 -5.70
CA THR A 136 16.00 12.01 -4.74
C THR A 136 15.42 13.15 -3.91
N ALA A 137 14.19 13.58 -4.24
CA ALA A 137 13.42 14.59 -3.53
C ALA A 137 11.94 14.15 -3.52
N PRO A 138 11.13 14.63 -2.55
CA PRO A 138 9.69 14.41 -2.57
C PRO A 138 9.12 14.95 -3.88
N SER A 139 8.44 14.10 -4.65
CA SER A 139 8.07 14.41 -6.03
C SER A 139 6.63 14.04 -6.37
N LEU A 140 5.92 13.38 -5.43
CA LEU A 140 4.55 12.92 -5.58
C LEU A 140 3.73 13.39 -4.39
N THR A 141 2.40 13.48 -4.55
CA THR A 141 1.49 13.91 -3.49
C THR A 141 1.67 13.05 -2.23
N PRO A 142 2.06 13.62 -1.08
CA PRO A 142 2.27 12.83 0.13
C PRO A 142 0.93 12.38 0.73
N PRO A 143 0.91 11.26 1.47
CA PRO A 143 -0.24 10.84 2.26
C PRO A 143 -0.57 11.84 3.37
N GLY A 144 -1.82 11.83 3.84
CA GLY A 144 -2.32 12.75 4.86
C GLY A 144 -2.78 14.11 4.33
N GLY A 145 -2.80 14.29 3.00
CA GLY A 145 -3.37 15.45 2.32
C GLY A 145 -4.89 15.31 2.05
N ARG A 146 -5.41 16.18 1.16
CA ARG A 146 -6.83 16.15 0.74
C ARG A 146 -7.13 15.10 -0.32
N LEU A 147 -6.14 14.73 -1.13
CA LEU A 147 -6.29 13.64 -2.09
C LEU A 147 -6.14 12.33 -1.30
N LEU A 148 -7.16 11.50 -1.36
CA LEU A 148 -7.17 10.19 -0.71
C LEU A 148 -6.92 9.08 -1.76
N ARG A 149 -7.65 9.14 -2.88
CA ARG A 149 -7.63 8.11 -3.91
C ARG A 149 -7.86 8.71 -5.30
N THR A 150 -7.33 8.04 -6.31
CA THR A 150 -7.57 8.35 -7.73
C THR A 150 -8.29 7.18 -8.38
N PHE A 151 -9.46 7.43 -8.97
CA PHE A 151 -10.23 6.43 -9.71
C PHE A 151 -9.85 6.52 -11.19
N ILE A 152 -9.25 5.46 -11.73
CA ILE A 152 -8.86 5.38 -13.15
C ILE A 152 -9.73 4.35 -13.85
N GLY A 153 -10.18 4.69 -15.06
CA GLY A 153 -10.86 3.72 -15.93
C GLY A 153 -11.61 4.36 -17.08
N HIS A 154 -11.88 5.67 -17.03
CA HIS A 154 -12.38 6.41 -18.18
C HIS A 154 -11.25 6.69 -19.18
N SER A 155 -11.53 6.52 -20.47
CA SER A 155 -10.58 6.82 -21.56
C SER A 155 -10.80 8.21 -22.18
N GLY A 156 -11.85 8.91 -21.74
CA GLY A 156 -12.18 10.27 -22.12
C GLY A 156 -12.29 11.20 -20.91
N TRP A 157 -12.57 12.48 -21.16
CA TRP A 157 -12.78 13.45 -20.10
C TRP A 157 -13.99 13.09 -19.25
N VAL A 158 -13.81 13.09 -17.93
CA VAL A 158 -14.91 12.98 -16.98
C VAL A 158 -15.63 14.33 -16.93
N ASN A 159 -16.88 14.35 -17.39
CA ASN A 159 -17.68 15.57 -17.51
C ASN A 159 -18.63 15.77 -16.31
N ALA A 160 -18.96 14.70 -15.59
CA ALA A 160 -19.87 14.74 -14.45
C ALA A 160 -19.52 13.66 -13.42
N VAL A 161 -19.69 13.98 -12.14
CA VAL A 161 -19.57 13.05 -11.01
C VAL A 161 -20.70 13.33 -10.03
N VAL A 162 -21.33 12.27 -9.51
CA VAL A 162 -22.31 12.36 -8.43
C VAL A 162 -21.96 11.36 -7.33
N VAL A 163 -22.11 11.79 -6.07
CA VAL A 163 -22.01 10.94 -4.88
C VAL A 163 -23.41 10.54 -4.47
N THR A 164 -23.66 9.24 -4.33
CA THR A 164 -24.94 8.74 -3.83
C THR A 164 -24.94 8.70 -2.31
N ARG A 165 -26.14 8.68 -1.70
CA ARG A 165 -26.27 8.55 -0.24
C ARG A 165 -25.74 7.21 0.31
N GLY A 166 -25.55 6.21 -0.56
CA GLY A 166 -25.06 4.88 -0.19
C GLY A 166 -23.54 4.71 -0.32
N GLY A 167 -22.77 5.79 -0.47
CA GLY A 167 -21.32 5.69 -0.59
C GLY A 167 -20.82 5.22 -1.97
N MET A 168 -21.66 5.29 -2.99
CA MET A 168 -21.23 5.03 -4.37
C MET A 168 -20.95 6.34 -5.10
N LEU A 169 -19.98 6.32 -6.02
CA LEU A 169 -19.70 7.40 -6.95
C LEU A 169 -20.15 6.98 -8.34
N ILE A 170 -20.84 7.86 -9.06
CA ILE A 170 -21.18 7.63 -10.47
C ILE A 170 -20.51 8.72 -11.30
N SER A 171 -19.70 8.33 -12.27
CA SER A 171 -19.02 9.24 -13.18
C SER A 171 -19.50 9.04 -14.63
N GLY A 172 -19.69 10.15 -15.34
CA GLY A 172 -19.99 10.17 -16.77
C GLY A 172 -18.87 10.83 -17.56
N SER A 173 -18.53 10.24 -18.71
CA SER A 173 -17.34 10.59 -19.48
C SER A 173 -17.64 10.75 -20.97
N SER A 174 -16.77 11.51 -21.65
CA SER A 174 -16.72 11.61 -23.12
C SER A 174 -16.37 10.29 -23.81
N ASP A 175 -15.99 9.25 -23.08
CA ASP A 175 -15.83 7.89 -23.63
C ASP A 175 -17.15 7.14 -23.86
N ASN A 176 -18.29 7.83 -23.70
CA ASN A 176 -19.64 7.29 -23.85
C ASN A 176 -20.00 6.21 -22.81
N THR A 177 -19.29 6.15 -21.68
CA THR A 177 -19.61 5.23 -20.57
C THR A 177 -19.98 5.97 -19.29
N LEU A 178 -20.79 5.30 -18.48
CA LEU A 178 -20.95 5.59 -17.05
C LEU A 178 -20.16 4.54 -16.26
N LYS A 179 -19.49 4.97 -15.21
CA LYS A 179 -18.84 4.06 -14.26
C LYS A 179 -19.39 4.29 -12.86
N VAL A 180 -19.51 3.20 -12.13
CA VAL A 180 -19.97 3.17 -10.75
C VAL A 180 -18.83 2.65 -9.90
N TRP A 181 -18.47 3.41 -8.87
CA TRP A 181 -17.36 3.13 -7.98
C TRP A 181 -17.84 3.04 -6.55
N ASN A 182 -17.15 2.24 -5.74
CA ASN A 182 -17.32 2.28 -4.30
C ASN A 182 -16.42 3.41 -3.76
N ALA A 183 -16.98 4.38 -3.04
CA ALA A 183 -16.21 5.51 -2.55
C ALA A 183 -15.11 5.11 -1.55
N GLU A 184 -15.30 4.00 -0.84
CA GLU A 184 -14.34 3.47 0.13
C GLU A 184 -13.27 2.61 -0.56
N THR A 185 -13.69 1.67 -1.41
CA THR A 185 -12.77 0.65 -1.93
C THR A 185 -12.18 0.95 -3.30
N GLY A 186 -12.68 1.95 -4.04
CA GLY A 186 -12.26 2.19 -5.42
C GLY A 186 -13.23 1.67 -6.47
#